data_AF-A0A445FDE4-F1
#
_entry.id   AF-A0A445FDE4-F1
#
_cell.length_a   1.000
_cell.length_b   1.000
_cell.length_c   1.000
_cell.angle_alpha   90.00
_cell.angle_beta   90.00
_cell.angle_gamma   90.00
#
_symmetry.space_group_name_H-M   'P 1'
#
loop_
_entity.id
_entity.type
_entity.pdbx_description
1 polymer ?
#
loop_
_entity_poly.entity_id
_entity_poly.type
_entity_poly.pdbx_seq_one_letter_code
_entity_poly.pdbx_strand_id
1 'polypeptide(L)'
;MMKSKPRSNIYVNLPALQKLGTMLIEILDTFQDIEFWYAENIPGNSSRLRGASFRKIVPRKDDKWWLPIPCALPGGLSDKSRKHSIEKRDYANQIVSTLTSLPPPSPSSTAK
;
A
#
# COMPACT_ATOMS: atom_id res chain seq x y z
N MET A 1 -3.14 39.09 27.02
CA MET A 1 -3.88 37.82 26.78
C MET A 1 -2.95 36.86 26.04
N MET A 2 -2.40 35.85 26.73
CA MET A 2 -1.52 34.87 26.09
C MET A 2 -2.39 33.95 25.22
N LYS A 3 -2.25 34.06 23.89
CA LYS A 3 -2.92 33.15 22.95
C LYS A 3 -1.99 31.96 22.73
N SER A 4 -2.41 30.78 23.14
CA SER A 4 -1.70 29.53 22.80
C SER A 4 -1.79 29.30 21.29
N LYS A 5 -0.67 29.45 20.59
CA LYS A 5 -0.55 29.11 19.16
C LYS A 5 -0.02 27.68 19.07
N PRO A 6 -0.76 26.71 18.50
CA PRO A 6 -0.18 25.40 18.21
C PRO A 6 1.06 25.58 17.31
N ARG A 7 2.11 24.79 17.56
CA ARG A 7 3.39 24.92 16.85
C ARG A 7 3.13 24.89 15.33
N SER A 8 3.75 25.80 14.59
CA SER A 8 3.50 26.01 13.16
C SER A 8 3.68 24.74 12.32
N ASN A 9 4.62 23.87 12.70
CA ASN A 9 4.84 22.58 12.05
C ASN A 9 3.67 21.60 12.25
N ILE A 10 3.02 21.57 13.41
CA ILE A 10 1.85 20.72 13.67
C ILE A 10 0.65 21.21 12.86
N TYR A 11 0.47 22.53 12.75
CA TYR A 11 -0.63 23.12 11.99
C TYR A 11 -0.58 22.78 10.49
N VAL A 12 0.62 22.67 9.91
CA VAL A 12 0.81 22.36 8.49
C VAL A 12 0.93 20.85 8.24
N ASN A 13 1.71 20.14 9.07
CA ASN A 13 1.97 18.71 8.85
C ASN A 13 0.75 17.85 9.16
N LEU A 14 -0.05 18.19 10.18
CA LEU A 14 -1.17 17.32 10.59
C LEU A 14 -2.26 17.22 9.51
N PRO A 15 -2.77 18.32 8.92
CA PRO A 15 -3.73 18.23 7.82
C PRO A 15 -3.12 17.59 6.56
N ALA A 16 -1.84 17.83 6.29
CA ALA A 16 -1.14 17.21 5.17
C ALA A 16 -1.07 15.69 5.32
N LEU A 17 -0.69 15.19 6.51
CA LEU A 17 -0.64 13.76 6.81
C LEU A 17 -2.02 13.10 6.73
N GLN A 18 -3.06 13.76 7.26
CA GLN A 18 -4.43 13.27 7.14
C GLN A 18 -4.84 13.14 5.67
N LYS A 19 -4.55 14.17 4.86
CA LYS A 19 -4.84 14.16 3.42
C LYS A 19 -4.12 13.02 2.70
N LEU A 20 -2.84 12.81 2.98
CA LEU A 20 -2.07 11.68 2.41
C LEU A 20 -2.66 10.33 2.85
N GLY A 21 -3.10 10.20 4.10
CA GLY A 21 -3.79 9.01 4.60
C GLY A 21 -5.10 8.73 3.86
N THR A 22 -5.94 9.75 3.69
CA THR A 22 -7.18 9.63 2.90
C THR A 22 -6.90 9.22 1.46
N MET A 23 -5.91 9.81 0.80
CA MET A 23 -5.53 9.44 -0.57
C MET A 23 -5.10 7.97 -0.69
N LEU A 24 -4.42 7.40 0.31
CA LEU A 24 -4.07 5.99 0.30
C LEU A 24 -5.30 5.08 0.40
N ILE A 25 -6.26 5.45 1.25
CA ILE A 25 -7.52 4.70 1.35
C ILE A 25 -8.31 4.80 0.04
N GLU A 26 -8.39 5.99 -0.57
CA GLU A 26 -9.04 6.18 -1.87
C GLU A 26 -8.40 5.32 -2.98
N ILE A 27 -7.07 5.13 -2.95
CA ILE A 27 -6.39 4.19 -3.86
C ILE A 27 -6.91 2.78 -3.65
N LEU A 28 -6.98 2.32 -2.40
CA LEU A 28 -7.46 0.97 -2.08
C LEU A 28 -8.92 0.76 -2.49
N ASP A 29 -9.78 1.76 -2.27
CA ASP A 29 -11.20 1.73 -2.63
C ASP A 29 -11.44 1.60 -4.13
N THR A 30 -10.45 1.92 -4.97
CA THR A 30 -10.56 1.75 -6.43
C THR A 30 -10.37 0.31 -6.91
N PHE A 31 -9.87 -0.60 -6.07
CA PHE A 31 -9.67 -2.01 -6.40
C PHE A 31 -10.95 -2.83 -6.17
N GLN A 32 -12.01 -2.54 -6.92
CA GLN A 32 -13.29 -3.26 -6.85
C GLN A 32 -13.37 -4.39 -7.89
N ASP A 33 -12.96 -4.12 -9.13
CA ASP A 33 -12.97 -5.09 -10.23
C ASP A 33 -11.57 -5.72 -10.42
N ILE A 34 -11.16 -6.55 -9.45
CA ILE A 34 -9.83 -7.18 -9.49
C ILE A 34 -9.83 -8.48 -10.31
N GLU A 35 -8.97 -8.53 -11.32
CA GLU A 35 -8.67 -9.73 -12.11
C GLU A 35 -7.56 -10.59 -11.48
N PHE A 36 -7.13 -10.23 -10.28
CA PHE A 36 -6.16 -10.96 -9.48
C PHE A 36 -6.75 -11.29 -8.11
N TRP A 37 -6.23 -12.33 -7.47
CA TRP A 37 -6.64 -12.76 -6.15
C TRP A 37 -5.44 -13.26 -5.36
N TYR A 38 -5.64 -13.52 -4.08
CA TYR A 38 -4.61 -14.06 -3.20
C TYR A 38 -4.93 -15.53 -2.89
N ALA A 39 -3.98 -16.43 -3.14
CA ALA A 39 -4.10 -17.82 -2.75
C ALA A 39 -3.90 -17.96 -1.23
N GLU A 40 -4.78 -18.74 -0.60
CA GLU A 40 -4.73 -19.01 0.83
C GLU A 40 -3.48 -19.84 1.15
N ASN A 41 -2.53 -19.24 1.86
CA ASN A 41 -1.29 -19.89 2.27
C ASN A 41 -1.48 -20.57 3.63
N ILE A 42 -2.25 -21.65 3.69
CA ILE A 42 -2.30 -22.44 4.92
C ILE A 42 -0.90 -23.07 5.13
N PRO A 43 -0.17 -22.73 6.21
CA PRO A 43 1.12 -23.35 6.50
C PRO A 43 0.91 -24.87 6.65
N GLY A 44 1.53 -25.66 5.78
CA GLY A 44 1.43 -27.13 5.79
C GLY A 44 0.65 -27.75 4.64
N ASN A 45 -0.01 -26.97 3.77
CA ASN A 45 -0.79 -27.52 2.66
C ASN A 45 -0.16 -27.26 1.27
N SER A 46 1.12 -27.56 1.14
CA SER A 46 1.83 -27.53 -0.15
C SER A 46 1.24 -28.54 -1.17
N SER A 47 0.49 -29.54 -0.69
CA SER A 47 -0.11 -30.59 -1.51
C SER A 47 -1.29 -30.12 -2.38
N ARG A 48 -2.11 -29.17 -1.91
CA ARG A 48 -3.27 -28.68 -2.71
C ARG A 48 -2.90 -27.74 -3.87
N LEU A 49 -1.65 -27.26 -3.92
CA LEU A 49 -1.15 -26.46 -5.05
C LEU A 49 -0.91 -27.31 -6.32
N ARG A 50 -0.80 -28.64 -6.18
CA ARG A 50 -0.55 -29.57 -7.30
C ARG A 50 -1.77 -29.72 -8.24
N GLY A 51 -2.96 -29.29 -7.82
CA GLY A 51 -4.18 -29.33 -8.64
C GLY A 51 -4.48 -28.05 -9.43
N ALA A 52 -3.73 -26.97 -9.23
CA ALA A 52 -3.97 -25.66 -9.84
C ALA A 52 -3.14 -25.42 -11.12
N SER A 53 -2.88 -26.46 -11.92
CA SER A 53 -2.01 -26.38 -13.12
C SER A 53 -2.48 -25.39 -14.19
N PHE A 54 -3.68 -24.80 -14.02
CA PHE A 54 -4.26 -23.81 -14.91
C PHE A 54 -4.06 -22.36 -14.46
N ARG A 55 -3.37 -22.09 -13.34
CA ARG A 55 -3.22 -20.75 -12.78
C ARG A 55 -1.75 -20.34 -12.74
N LYS A 56 -1.43 -19.15 -13.28
CA LYS A 56 -0.08 -18.61 -13.24
C LYS A 56 0.20 -18.07 -11.83
N ILE A 57 0.92 -18.85 -11.04
CA ILE A 57 1.37 -18.46 -9.70
C ILE A 57 2.66 -17.68 -9.86
N VAL A 58 2.70 -16.44 -9.36
CA VAL A 58 3.95 -15.66 -9.31
C VAL A 58 4.82 -16.25 -8.19
N PRO A 59 6.06 -16.70 -8.47
CA PRO A 59 6.93 -17.30 -7.47
C PRO A 59 7.18 -16.33 -6.31
N ARG A 60 7.10 -16.83 -5.07
CA ARG A 60 7.41 -16.05 -3.87
C ARG A 60 8.87 -15.62 -3.88
N LYS A 61 9.13 -14.39 -3.42
CA LYS A 61 10.44 -14.01 -2.87
C LYS A 61 10.45 -14.41 -1.40
N ASP A 62 11.44 -15.21 -0.98
CA ASP A 62 11.48 -15.87 0.34
C ASP A 62 11.41 -14.89 1.53
N ASP A 63 11.80 -13.63 1.34
CA ASP A 63 11.81 -12.58 2.38
C ASP A 63 10.42 -12.20 2.94
N LYS A 64 9.32 -12.69 2.34
CA LYS A 64 7.94 -12.30 2.71
C LYS A 64 7.02 -13.51 2.86
N TRP A 65 7.48 -14.55 3.54
CA TRP A 65 6.77 -15.82 3.72
C TRP A 65 5.38 -15.69 4.36
N TRP A 66 5.13 -14.63 5.14
CA TRP A 66 3.84 -14.35 5.77
C TRP A 66 2.78 -13.75 4.83
N LEU A 67 3.15 -13.25 3.64
CA LEU A 67 2.19 -12.66 2.70
C LEU A 67 1.57 -13.74 1.79
N PRO A 68 0.25 -13.68 1.51
CA PRO A 68 -0.40 -14.64 0.61
C PRO A 68 0.10 -14.47 -0.84
N ILE A 69 0.01 -15.52 -1.65
CA ILE A 69 0.58 -15.51 -3.01
C ILE A 69 -0.40 -14.84 -3.99
N PRO A 70 0.01 -13.78 -4.72
CA PRO A 70 -0.83 -13.20 -5.75
C PRO A 70 -0.97 -14.16 -6.94
N CYS A 71 -2.20 -14.28 -7.41
CA CYS A 71 -2.61 -15.14 -8.51
C CYS A 71 -3.39 -14.33 -9.55
N ALA A 72 -3.27 -14.71 -10.82
CA ALA A 72 -4.04 -14.14 -11.91
C ALA A 72 -4.46 -15.24 -12.88
N LEU A 73 -5.36 -14.92 -13.82
CA LEU A 73 -5.70 -15.81 -14.92
C LEU A 73 -4.45 -16.16 -15.75
N PRO A 74 -4.40 -17.34 -16.39
CA PRO A 74 -3.24 -17.73 -17.21
C PRO A 74 -2.94 -16.76 -18.37
N GLY A 75 -3.96 -16.05 -18.88
CA GLY A 75 -3.80 -14.95 -19.86
C GLY A 75 -3.26 -13.64 -19.27
N GLY A 76 -3.01 -13.58 -17.96
CA GLY A 76 -2.59 -12.39 -17.24
C GLY A 76 -3.74 -11.41 -16.97
N LEU A 77 -3.36 -10.20 -16.56
CA LEU A 77 -4.26 -9.05 -16.40
C LEU A 77 -4.56 -8.46 -17.79
N SER A 78 -5.80 -8.04 -18.00
CA SER A 78 -6.19 -7.20 -19.12
C SER A 78 -5.36 -5.91 -19.14
N ASP A 79 -5.19 -5.32 -20.32
CA ASP A 79 -4.40 -4.09 -20.45
C ASP A 79 -5.00 -2.94 -19.62
N LYS A 80 -6.34 -2.91 -19.48
CA LYS A 80 -7.04 -1.96 -18.62
C LYS A 80 -6.65 -2.15 -17.15
N SER A 81 -6.75 -3.38 -16.63
CA SER A 81 -6.44 -3.70 -15.24
C SER A 81 -4.95 -3.54 -14.92
N ARG A 82 -4.07 -3.86 -15.87
CA ARG A 82 -2.63 -3.63 -15.76
C ARG A 82 -2.29 -2.15 -15.71
N LYS A 83 -2.84 -1.34 -16.63
CA LYS A 83 -2.63 0.11 -16.67
C LYS A 83 -3.13 0.76 -15.39
N HIS A 84 -4.33 0.40 -14.95
CA HIS A 84 -4.90 0.87 -13.69
C HIS A 84 -3.97 0.56 -12.50
N SER A 85 -3.47 -0.68 -12.39
CA SER A 85 -2.57 -1.06 -11.29
C SER A 85 -1.26 -0.27 -11.30
N ILE A 86 -0.71 0.02 -12.48
CA ILE A 86 0.50 0.85 -12.65
C ILE A 86 0.24 2.29 -12.21
N GLU A 87 -0.85 2.90 -12.67
CA GLU A 87 -1.24 4.26 -12.29
C GLU A 87 -1.40 4.40 -10.77
N LYS A 88 -2.05 3.42 -10.12
CA LYS A 88 -2.22 3.40 -8.66
C LYS A 88 -0.91 3.21 -7.91
N ARG A 89 -0.02 2.35 -8.40
CA ARG A 89 1.34 2.20 -7.85
C ARG A 89 2.10 3.52 -7.93
N ASP A 90 2.06 4.18 -9.08
CA ASP A 90 2.82 5.42 -9.29
C ASP A 90 2.26 6.55 -8.42
N TYR A 91 0.93 6.63 -8.26
CA TYR A 91 0.30 7.57 -7.35
C TYR A 91 0.65 7.30 -5.88
N ALA A 92 0.65 6.04 -5.44
CA ALA A 92 1.10 5.67 -4.09
C ALA A 92 2.58 6.03 -3.85
N ASN A 93 3.45 5.83 -4.85
CA ASN A 93 4.85 6.22 -4.75
C ASN A 93 5.04 7.73 -4.61
N GLN A 94 4.20 8.54 -5.27
CA GLN A 94 4.20 9.99 -5.08
C GLN A 94 3.77 10.38 -3.67
N ILE A 95 2.79 9.70 -3.09
CA ILE A 95 2.37 9.93 -1.70
C ILE A 95 3.51 9.62 -0.73
N VAL A 96 4.18 8.48 -0.89
CA VAL A 96 5.32 8.07 -0.05
C VAL A 96 6.48 9.06 -0.20
N SER A 97 6.77 9.52 -1.42
CA SER A 97 7.81 10.52 -1.67
C SER A 97 7.46 11.85 -0.99
N THR A 98 6.20 12.28 -1.09
CA THR A 98 5.68 13.48 -0.41
C THR A 98 5.83 13.37 1.10
N LEU A 99 5.41 12.25 1.69
CA LEU A 99 5.54 11.97 3.12
C LEU A 99 7.00 12.04 3.58
N THR A 100 7.91 11.44 2.81
CA THR A 100 9.34 11.43 3.09
C THR A 100 9.96 12.83 3.00
N SER A 101 9.41 13.71 2.16
CA SER A 101 9.85 15.10 2.03
C SER A 101 9.31 16.04 3.12
N LEU A 102 8.33 15.61 3.92
CA LEU A 102 7.81 16.45 5.01
C LEU A 102 8.89 16.64 6.07
N PRO A 103 9.03 17.86 6.63
CA PRO A 103 10.04 18.13 7.63
C PRO A 103 9.79 17.26 8.88
N PRO A 104 10.85 16.71 9.50
CA PRO A 104 10.69 15.90 10.70
C PRO A 104 9.97 16.72 11.78
N PRO A 105 9.17 16.07 12.65
CA PRO A 105 8.60 16.75 13.79
C PRO A 105 9.75 17.35 14.60
N SER A 106 9.70 18.66 14.86
CA SER A 106 10.75 19.33 15.62
C SER A 106 10.86 18.68 17.01
N PRO A 107 12.08 18.46 17.52
CA PRO A 107 12.26 17.87 18.84
C PRO A 107 11.53 18.76 19.86
N SER A 108 10.67 18.12 20.66
CA SER A 108 9.98 18.77 21.75
C SER A 108 11.01 19.39 22.69
N SER A 109 11.06 20.73 22.72
CA SER A 109 11.65 21.46 23.85
C SER A 109 10.84 21.13 25.11
N THR A 110 11.24 20.07 25.80
CA THR A 110 10.78 19.68 27.14
C THR A 110 11.80 18.69 27.71
N ALA A 111 12.96 19.23 28.05
CA ALA A 111 13.85 18.69 29.07
C ALA A 111 14.61 19.90 29.62
N LYS A 112 14.09 20.46 30.72
CA LYS A 112 14.88 21.25 31.66
C LYS A 112 15.35 20.29 32.73
#